data_AF-A0A1I6X9M6-F1
#
_entry.id   AF-A0A1I6X9M6-F1
#
_cell.length_a   1.000
_cell.length_b   1.000
_cell.length_c   1.000
_cell.angle_alpha   90.00
_cell.angle_beta   90.00
_cell.angle_gamma   90.00
#
_symmetry.space_group_name_H-M   'P 1'
#
loop_
_entity.id
_entity.type
_entity.pdbx_description
1 polymer ?
#
loop_
_entity_poly.entity_id
_entity_poly.type
_entity_poly.pdbx_seq_one_letter_code
_entity_poly.pdbx_strand_id
1 'polypeptide(L)'
;MVKVVDGFTFFNELDTLEIRLGELFDVVDEFILVEATKTFTGAEKPLYFADNKSRFAPFLSKIRHVIVEDMPQNPQSAWSREYHQRDGIERGLKDLAVNDLILVSDVDEIPKPDVLLRVKNDPKSSKSLTFFGADIFRYRLNFKDHVSDFTSCPRMIGAMFFKGAQALRRERAYQSKSLHPVLETALWHWKALTRHSRLMRRQLLRSSSWHFSFLGDMEKVVTKLEAYSHTEHMNDAYLGRAQRTLDRLDAGDGRGKLVTKDSGELPDYVLENFAKFSHLYVEPQAP
;
A
#
# COMPACT_ATOMS: atom_id res chain seq x y z
N MET A 1 -18.00 -7.16 -17.26
CA MET A 1 -16.74 -7.62 -16.64
C MET A 1 -16.59 -6.85 -15.33
N VAL A 2 -16.10 -7.48 -14.25
CA VAL A 2 -15.89 -6.79 -12.96
C VAL A 2 -14.73 -5.83 -13.10
N LYS A 3 -14.92 -4.55 -12.76
CA LYS A 3 -13.87 -3.54 -12.74
C LYS A 3 -13.10 -3.62 -11.43
N VAL A 4 -11.78 -3.46 -11.48
CA VAL A 4 -10.90 -3.27 -10.32
C VAL A 4 -10.39 -1.84 -10.33
N VAL A 5 -10.72 -1.10 -9.28
CA VAL A 5 -10.22 0.26 -9.05
C VAL A 5 -9.23 0.25 -7.90
N ASP A 6 -8.02 0.71 -8.17
CA ASP A 6 -6.92 0.79 -7.21
C ASP A 6 -6.76 2.21 -6.67
N GLY A 7 -7.16 2.44 -5.42
CA GLY A 7 -7.05 3.72 -4.75
C GLY A 7 -5.92 3.76 -3.72
N PHE A 8 -5.04 4.74 -3.83
CA PHE A 8 -3.93 4.91 -2.89
C PHE A 8 -3.56 6.37 -2.68
N THR A 9 -2.98 6.66 -1.52
CA THR A 9 -2.37 7.97 -1.22
C THR A 9 -0.93 8.01 -1.73
N PHE A 10 -0.50 9.17 -2.20
CA PHE A 10 0.83 9.39 -2.75
C PHE A 10 1.52 10.60 -2.11
N PHE A 11 2.83 10.46 -1.87
CA PHE A 11 3.71 11.53 -1.39
C PHE A 11 4.85 11.80 -2.36
N ASN A 12 6.02 11.17 -2.22
CA ASN A 12 7.22 11.48 -3.00
C ASN A 12 7.97 10.24 -3.53
N GLU A 13 7.41 9.04 -3.31
CA GLU A 13 8.03 7.77 -3.64
C GLU A 13 7.87 7.42 -5.13
N LEU A 14 8.48 8.21 -6.02
CA LEU A 14 8.33 8.08 -7.48
C LEU A 14 8.73 6.69 -8.02
N ASP A 15 9.80 6.09 -7.48
CA ASP A 15 10.24 4.75 -7.89
C ASP A 15 9.20 3.69 -7.48
N THR A 16 8.68 3.78 -6.25
CA THR A 16 7.62 2.88 -5.75
C THR A 16 6.33 3.04 -6.54
N LEU A 17 5.98 4.27 -6.93
CA LEU A 17 4.83 4.54 -7.77
C LEU A 17 4.99 3.89 -9.16
N GLU A 18 6.16 4.02 -9.79
CA GLU A 18 6.42 3.39 -11.09
C GLU A 18 6.33 1.86 -10.99
N ILE A 19 6.89 1.26 -9.93
CA ILE A 19 6.77 -0.18 -9.68
C ILE A 19 5.31 -0.58 -9.53
N ARG A 20 4.53 0.11 -8.67
CA ARG A 20 3.10 -0.19 -8.46
C ARG A 20 2.32 -0.13 -9.78
N LEU A 21 2.48 0.97 -10.52
CA LEU A 21 1.73 1.19 -11.76
C LEU A 21 2.11 0.14 -12.81
N GLY A 22 3.41 -0.14 -12.98
CA GLY A 22 3.91 -1.14 -13.91
C GLY A 22 3.41 -2.55 -13.59
N GLU A 23 3.54 -2.96 -12.33
CA GLU A 23 3.15 -4.29 -11.86
C GLU A 23 1.64 -4.54 -11.99
N LEU A 24 0.82 -3.52 -11.73
CA LEU A 24 -0.64 -3.66 -11.71
C LEU A 24 -1.33 -3.25 -13.01
N PHE A 25 -0.61 -2.70 -14.00
CA PHE A 25 -1.20 -2.06 -15.16
C PHE A 25 -2.17 -2.96 -15.92
N ASP A 26 -1.84 -4.24 -16.08
CA ASP A 26 -2.65 -5.17 -16.88
C ASP A 26 -3.85 -5.77 -16.14
N VAL A 27 -3.87 -5.68 -14.81
CA VAL A 27 -4.92 -6.28 -13.97
C VAL A 27 -5.93 -5.24 -13.48
N VAL A 28 -5.45 -4.03 -13.20
CA VAL A 28 -6.26 -2.89 -12.73
C VAL A 28 -6.87 -2.14 -13.90
N ASP A 29 -8.13 -1.73 -13.75
CA ASP A 29 -8.86 -1.00 -14.78
C ASP A 29 -8.72 0.52 -14.61
N GLU A 30 -8.57 1.03 -13.37
CA GLU A 30 -8.35 2.44 -13.06
C GLU A 30 -7.55 2.61 -11.77
N PHE A 31 -6.59 3.54 -11.78
CA PHE A 31 -5.82 3.97 -10.61
C PHE A 31 -6.34 5.31 -10.11
N ILE A 32 -6.72 5.39 -8.84
CA ILE A 32 -7.04 6.65 -8.17
C ILE A 32 -5.83 7.05 -7.33
N LEU A 33 -5.01 7.94 -7.89
CA LEU A 33 -3.83 8.48 -7.23
C LEU A 33 -4.24 9.76 -6.49
N VAL A 34 -4.13 9.75 -5.16
CA VAL A 34 -4.48 10.91 -4.34
C VAL A 34 -3.24 11.60 -3.80
N GLU A 35 -3.02 12.83 -4.25
CA GLU A 35 -1.93 13.70 -3.82
C GLU A 35 -2.50 14.91 -3.07
N ALA A 36 -1.79 15.41 -2.06
CA ALA A 36 -2.18 16.60 -1.29
C ALA A 36 -1.16 17.72 -1.41
N THR A 37 -1.57 18.97 -1.22
CA THR A 37 -0.66 20.13 -1.18
C THR A 37 0.05 20.30 0.17
N LYS A 38 -0.31 19.51 1.18
CA LYS A 38 0.30 19.55 2.51
C LYS A 38 0.75 18.16 2.99
N THR A 39 1.77 18.11 3.83
CA THR A 39 2.17 16.91 4.59
C THR A 39 1.15 16.58 5.68
N PHE A 40 1.24 15.40 6.30
CA PHE A 40 0.38 15.08 7.45
C PHE A 40 0.74 15.89 8.69
N THR A 41 1.97 16.40 8.78
CA THR A 41 2.37 17.38 9.81
C THR A 41 1.88 18.80 9.51
N GLY A 42 1.43 19.07 8.29
CA GLY A 42 0.74 20.29 7.88
C GLY A 42 1.61 21.30 7.13
N ALA A 43 2.85 20.96 6.82
CA ALA A 43 3.74 21.76 5.99
C ALA A 43 3.27 21.74 4.53
N GLU A 44 3.41 22.86 3.81
CA GLU A 44 3.19 22.90 2.37
C GLU A 44 4.20 22.02 1.64
N LYS A 45 3.78 21.36 0.57
CA LYS A 45 4.64 20.53 -0.26
C LYS A 45 4.26 20.66 -1.75
N PRO A 46 5.21 20.47 -2.68
CA PRO A 46 4.88 20.38 -4.09
C PRO A 46 4.03 19.14 -4.38
N LEU A 47 3.42 19.16 -5.56
CA LEU A 47 2.71 18.02 -6.14
C LEU A 47 3.71 17.19 -6.95
N TYR A 48 4.47 16.33 -6.28
CA TYR A 48 5.51 15.48 -6.88
C TYR A 48 5.01 14.68 -8.08
N PHE A 49 3.79 14.13 -8.06
CA PHE A 49 3.27 13.41 -9.22
C PHE A 49 2.96 14.37 -10.38
N ALA A 50 2.34 15.52 -10.08
CA ALA A 50 2.07 16.54 -11.10
C ALA A 50 3.36 17.05 -11.77
N ASP A 51 4.39 17.32 -10.98
CA ASP A 51 5.69 17.84 -11.45
C ASP A 51 6.47 16.79 -12.26
N ASN A 52 6.24 15.50 -12.01
CA ASN A 52 6.93 14.39 -12.67
C ASN A 52 6.02 13.61 -13.63
N LYS A 53 4.89 14.18 -14.05
CA LYS A 53 3.86 13.45 -14.83
C LYS A 53 4.38 12.85 -16.13
N SER A 54 5.40 13.45 -16.74
CA SER A 54 6.07 12.94 -17.94
C SER A 54 6.71 11.56 -17.72
N ARG A 55 7.25 11.28 -16.53
CA ARG A 55 7.81 9.97 -16.15
C ARG A 55 6.77 8.86 -16.23
N PHE A 56 5.51 9.18 -15.96
CA PHE A 56 4.40 8.23 -15.89
C PHE A 56 3.56 8.17 -17.17
N ALA A 57 4.04 8.75 -18.28
CA ALA A 57 3.34 8.77 -19.57
C ALA A 57 2.74 7.42 -20.00
N PRO A 58 3.42 6.26 -19.83
CA PRO A 58 2.85 4.95 -20.19
C PRO A 58 1.57 4.58 -19.43
N PHE A 59 1.37 5.13 -18.23
CA PHE A 59 0.31 4.73 -17.30
C PHE A 59 -0.87 5.72 -17.27
N LEU A 60 -0.71 6.93 -17.82
CA LEU A 60 -1.66 8.04 -17.67
C LEU A 60 -3.09 7.71 -18.16
N SER A 61 -3.24 6.77 -19.10
CA SER A 61 -4.54 6.36 -19.62
C SER A 61 -5.46 5.74 -18.57
N LYS A 62 -4.89 5.17 -17.50
CA LYS A 62 -5.64 4.58 -16.37
C LYS A 62 -5.60 5.39 -15.09
N ILE A 63 -4.83 6.49 -15.04
CA ILE A 63 -4.65 7.27 -13.81
C ILE A 63 -5.67 8.41 -13.75
N ARG A 64 -6.46 8.41 -12.68
CA ARG A 64 -7.19 9.57 -12.21
C ARG A 64 -6.40 10.22 -11.07
N HIS A 65 -5.86 11.40 -11.34
CA HIS A 65 -5.18 12.20 -10.34
C HIS A 65 -6.18 13.04 -9.55
N VAL A 66 -6.29 12.78 -8.25
CA VAL A 66 -7.09 13.58 -7.31
C VAL A 66 -6.14 14.44 -6.47
N ILE A 67 -6.36 15.75 -6.49
CA ILE A 67 -5.61 16.71 -5.69
C ILE A 67 -6.44 17.13 -4.48
N VAL A 68 -5.86 17.06 -3.29
CA VAL A 68 -6.46 17.46 -2.02
C VAL A 68 -5.82 18.78 -1.55
N GLU A 69 -6.54 19.88 -1.75
CA GLU A 69 -6.13 21.24 -1.37
C GLU A 69 -6.82 21.71 -0.07
N ASP A 70 -7.88 21.03 0.34
CA ASP A 70 -8.78 21.37 1.44
C ASP A 70 -8.43 20.62 2.74
N MET A 71 -7.14 20.43 3.01
CA MET A 71 -6.68 19.71 4.21
C MET A 71 -7.20 20.37 5.50
N PRO A 72 -7.67 19.58 6.48
CA PRO A 72 -8.19 20.11 7.72
C PRO A 72 -7.11 20.88 8.49
N GLN A 73 -7.46 22.11 8.90
CA GLN A 73 -6.56 23.01 9.63
C GLN A 73 -6.43 22.65 11.11
N ASN A 74 -7.32 21.81 11.64
CA ASN A 74 -7.40 21.52 13.06
C ASN A 74 -6.23 20.59 13.52
N PRO A 75 -5.50 20.92 14.61
CA PRO A 75 -4.22 20.29 14.97
C PRO A 75 -4.31 18.91 15.67
N GLN A 76 -5.48 18.28 15.77
CA GLN A 76 -5.66 17.10 16.65
C GLN A 76 -5.19 15.74 16.14
N SER A 77 -4.50 15.67 14.99
CA SER A 77 -3.36 14.76 14.76
C SER A 77 -3.10 14.63 13.26
N ALA A 78 -1.85 14.34 12.91
CA ALA A 78 -1.46 13.98 11.55
C ALA A 78 -2.35 12.87 10.95
N TRP A 79 -2.90 12.00 11.79
CA TRP A 79 -3.94 11.03 11.44
C TRP A 79 -5.18 11.63 10.79
N SER A 80 -5.68 12.77 11.26
CA SER A 80 -6.86 13.40 10.64
C SER A 80 -6.58 13.84 9.20
N ARG A 81 -5.37 14.32 8.92
CA ARG A 81 -4.95 14.71 7.57
C ARG A 81 -4.73 13.49 6.68
N GLU A 82 -4.14 12.42 7.22
CA GLU A 82 -4.02 11.14 6.54
C GLU A 82 -5.38 10.56 6.17
N TYR A 83 -6.33 10.56 7.11
CA TYR A 83 -7.68 10.07 6.86
C TYR A 83 -8.37 10.90 5.78
N HIS A 84 -8.23 12.23 5.83
CA HIS A 84 -8.79 13.13 4.83
C HIS A 84 -8.19 12.94 3.43
N GLN A 85 -6.85 12.80 3.32
CA GLN A 85 -6.22 12.48 2.04
C GLN A 85 -6.72 11.15 1.51
N ARG A 86 -6.81 10.13 2.37
CA ARG A 86 -7.26 8.80 1.98
C ARG A 86 -8.71 8.79 1.53
N ASP A 87 -9.61 9.46 2.24
CA ASP A 87 -11.01 9.63 1.82
C ASP A 87 -11.12 10.48 0.53
N GLY A 88 -10.06 11.19 0.14
CA GLY A 88 -9.91 11.77 -1.19
C GLY A 88 -10.04 10.75 -2.33
N ILE A 89 -9.79 9.46 -2.10
CA ILE A 89 -9.99 8.39 -3.10
C ILE A 89 -11.44 8.42 -3.61
N GLU A 90 -12.41 8.72 -2.74
CA GLU A 90 -13.83 8.77 -3.10
C GLU A 90 -14.13 9.82 -4.16
N ARG A 91 -13.39 10.93 -4.18
CA ARG A 91 -13.52 12.00 -5.18
C ARG A 91 -13.18 11.51 -6.58
N GLY A 92 -12.37 10.45 -6.67
CA GLY A 92 -11.97 9.83 -7.92
C GLY A 92 -12.85 8.67 -8.37
N LEU A 93 -13.66 8.08 -7.48
CA LEU A 93 -14.52 6.95 -7.81
C LEU A 93 -15.70 7.40 -8.68
N LYS A 94 -15.69 7.01 -9.96
CA LYS A 94 -16.77 7.29 -10.92
C LYS A 94 -17.18 6.03 -11.65
N ASP A 95 -18.45 5.99 -12.04
CA ASP A 95 -19.02 4.95 -12.93
C ASP A 95 -18.80 3.52 -12.42
N LEU A 96 -18.94 3.31 -11.11
CA LEU A 96 -18.82 2.00 -10.48
C LEU A 96 -20.13 1.22 -10.58
N ALA A 97 -20.06 -0.01 -11.09
CA ALA A 97 -21.11 -0.98 -10.96
C ALA A 97 -21.12 -1.60 -9.55
N VAL A 98 -22.28 -2.10 -9.13
CA VAL A 98 -22.49 -2.70 -7.80
C VAL A 98 -21.52 -3.85 -7.48
N ASN A 99 -21.05 -4.56 -8.50
CA ASN A 99 -20.16 -5.71 -8.37
C ASN A 99 -18.67 -5.39 -8.57
N ASP A 100 -18.34 -4.12 -8.86
CA ASP A 100 -16.94 -3.71 -9.03
C ASP A 100 -16.19 -3.78 -7.70
N LEU A 101 -14.86 -3.84 -7.78
CA LEU A 101 -13.97 -4.03 -6.65
C LEU A 101 -13.15 -2.76 -6.44
N ILE A 102 -13.12 -2.29 -5.20
CA ILE A 102 -12.32 -1.13 -4.79
C ILE A 102 -11.23 -1.64 -3.87
N LEU A 103 -9.98 -1.44 -4.28
CA LEU A 103 -8.78 -1.67 -3.49
C LEU A 103 -8.36 -0.34 -2.84
N VAL A 104 -8.06 -0.37 -1.55
CA VAL A 104 -7.52 0.78 -0.83
C VAL A 104 -6.24 0.37 -0.12
N SER A 105 -5.15 1.10 -0.38
CA SER A 105 -3.86 0.89 0.24
C SER A 105 -3.04 2.19 0.26
N ASP A 106 -1.80 2.09 0.74
CA ASP A 106 -0.77 3.11 0.54
C ASP A 106 0.08 2.73 -0.69
N VAL A 107 0.86 3.67 -1.26
CA VAL A 107 1.59 3.45 -2.53
C VAL A 107 2.58 2.28 -2.46
N ASP A 108 3.20 2.09 -1.30
CA ASP A 108 4.18 1.05 -0.99
C ASP A 108 3.57 -0.32 -0.66
N GLU A 109 2.24 -0.42 -0.55
CA GLU A 109 1.51 -1.65 -0.32
C GLU A 109 0.96 -2.22 -1.65
N ILE A 110 1.73 -3.03 -2.37
CA ILE A 110 1.44 -3.47 -3.75
C ILE A 110 0.92 -4.93 -3.74
N PRO A 111 -0.34 -5.21 -4.08
CA PRO A 111 -0.81 -6.59 -4.28
C PRO A 111 -0.08 -7.30 -5.42
N LYS A 112 0.06 -8.62 -5.29
CA LYS A 112 0.62 -9.43 -6.39
C LYS A 112 -0.39 -9.54 -7.54
N PRO A 113 0.01 -9.34 -8.82
CA PRO A 113 -0.92 -9.34 -9.96
C PRO A 113 -1.70 -10.64 -10.11
N ASP A 114 -1.06 -11.79 -9.91
CA ASP A 114 -1.68 -13.11 -9.99
C ASP A 114 -2.79 -13.30 -8.94
N VAL A 115 -2.58 -12.78 -7.72
CA VAL A 115 -3.58 -12.80 -6.65
C VAL A 115 -4.73 -11.89 -7.03
N LEU A 116 -4.44 -10.67 -7.47
CA LEU A 116 -5.45 -9.68 -7.82
C LEU A 116 -6.32 -10.20 -8.98
N LEU A 117 -5.73 -10.86 -9.97
CA LEU A 117 -6.43 -11.49 -11.08
C LEU A 117 -7.34 -12.65 -10.60
N ARG A 118 -6.86 -13.48 -9.67
CA ARG A 118 -7.69 -14.52 -9.05
C ARG A 118 -8.89 -13.94 -8.30
N VAL A 119 -8.69 -12.85 -7.57
CA VAL A 119 -9.78 -12.14 -6.86
C VAL A 119 -10.75 -11.51 -7.86
N LYS A 120 -10.26 -10.84 -8.91
CA LYS A 120 -11.08 -10.26 -10.00
C LYS A 120 -12.00 -11.30 -10.64
N ASN A 121 -11.51 -12.52 -10.81
CA ASN A 121 -12.22 -13.63 -11.46
C ASN A 121 -13.09 -14.47 -10.51
N ASP A 122 -13.00 -14.31 -9.18
CA ASP A 122 -13.89 -14.98 -8.22
C ASP A 122 -15.25 -14.26 -8.14
N PRO A 123 -16.37 -14.91 -8.54
CA PRO A 123 -17.70 -14.31 -8.50
C PRO A 123 -18.14 -13.87 -7.10
N LYS A 124 -17.51 -14.42 -6.05
CA LYS A 124 -17.80 -14.10 -4.65
C LYS A 124 -17.08 -12.84 -4.18
N SER A 125 -16.11 -12.31 -4.93
CA SER A 125 -15.31 -11.15 -4.52
C SER A 125 -16.13 -9.89 -4.32
N SER A 126 -17.15 -9.66 -5.15
CA SER A 126 -18.10 -8.54 -4.99
C SER A 126 -18.85 -8.57 -3.65
N LYS A 127 -18.96 -9.75 -3.04
CA LYS A 127 -19.59 -10.00 -1.73
C LYS A 127 -18.59 -10.26 -0.61
N SER A 128 -17.34 -9.87 -0.81
CA SER A 128 -16.25 -10.13 0.13
C SER A 128 -15.56 -8.84 0.59
N LEU A 129 -15.05 -8.89 1.82
CA LEU A 129 -13.96 -8.03 2.27
C LEU A 129 -12.69 -8.86 2.30
N THR A 130 -11.76 -8.49 1.43
CA THR A 130 -10.53 -9.21 1.17
C THR A 130 -9.35 -8.46 1.75
N PHE A 131 -8.55 -9.16 2.56
CA PHE A 131 -7.32 -8.66 3.17
C PHE A 131 -6.12 -9.31 2.49
N PHE A 132 -5.20 -8.49 2.00
CA PHE A 132 -3.95 -8.93 1.39
C PHE A 132 -2.84 -8.89 2.46
N GLY A 133 -2.35 -10.07 2.84
CA GLY A 133 -1.22 -10.22 3.75
C GLY A 133 0.08 -9.83 3.05
N ALA A 134 0.77 -8.84 3.63
CA ALA A 134 2.00 -8.32 3.05
C ALA A 134 3.27 -8.95 3.62
N ASP A 135 4.21 -9.25 2.73
CA ASP A 135 5.61 -9.47 3.09
C ASP A 135 6.33 -8.11 3.10
N ILE A 136 7.02 -7.80 4.20
CA ILE A 136 7.63 -6.49 4.41
C ILE A 136 9.06 -6.50 3.90
N PHE A 137 9.38 -5.54 3.04
CA PHE A 137 10.73 -5.21 2.58
C PHE A 137 11.09 -3.82 3.12
N ARG A 138 12.32 -3.63 3.59
CA ARG A 138 12.75 -2.36 4.19
C ARG A 138 13.96 -1.79 3.47
N TYR A 139 13.96 -0.49 3.19
CA TYR A 139 15.11 0.28 2.68
C TYR A 139 15.58 -0.06 1.26
N ARG A 140 15.59 -1.35 0.89
CA ARG A 140 16.04 -1.90 -0.38
C ARG A 140 14.99 -2.90 -0.87
N LEU A 141 14.86 -3.03 -2.19
CA LEU A 141 13.86 -3.90 -2.83
C LEU A 141 13.98 -5.35 -2.40
N ASN A 142 15.18 -5.80 -2.07
CA ASN A 142 15.46 -7.18 -1.74
C ASN A 142 15.79 -7.45 -0.27
N PHE A 143 15.64 -6.47 0.63
CA PHE A 143 15.86 -6.71 2.07
C PHE A 143 14.54 -7.06 2.77
N LYS A 144 14.28 -8.37 2.92
CA LYS A 144 13.04 -8.90 3.48
C LYS A 144 13.08 -8.96 5.00
N ASP A 145 12.09 -8.37 5.67
CA ASP A 145 11.93 -8.50 7.11
C ASP A 145 11.39 -9.90 7.48
N HIS A 146 11.55 -10.33 8.73
CA HIS A 146 10.97 -11.58 9.22
C HIS A 146 9.46 -11.51 9.39
N VAL A 147 8.89 -10.30 9.37
CA VAL A 147 7.44 -10.09 9.42
C VAL A 147 6.84 -10.42 8.06
N SER A 148 6.17 -11.57 7.98
CA SER A 148 5.32 -11.97 6.87
C SER A 148 3.84 -11.88 7.23
N ASP A 149 2.98 -11.96 6.22
CA ASP A 149 1.52 -11.98 6.39
C ASP A 149 0.96 -10.79 7.18
N PHE A 150 1.53 -9.59 7.00
CA PHE A 150 1.05 -8.41 7.71
C PHE A 150 -0.33 -7.99 7.18
N THR A 151 -1.37 -8.32 7.96
CA THR A 151 -2.79 -8.22 7.56
C THR A 151 -3.38 -6.81 7.63
N SER A 152 -2.58 -5.81 7.99
CA SER A 152 -3.03 -4.40 8.04
C SER A 152 -2.87 -3.70 6.69
N CYS A 153 -2.25 -4.34 5.70
CA CYS A 153 -1.97 -3.83 4.35
C CYS A 153 -3.14 -4.18 3.39
N PRO A 154 -3.02 -4.14 2.03
CA PRO A 154 -4.13 -3.71 1.17
C PRO A 154 -5.48 -4.38 1.48
N ARG A 155 -6.56 -3.62 1.37
CA ARG A 155 -7.92 -4.13 1.56
C ARG A 155 -8.73 -3.89 0.32
N MET A 156 -9.48 -4.90 -0.10
CA MET A 156 -10.41 -4.82 -1.21
C MET A 156 -11.82 -5.14 -0.75
N ILE A 157 -12.79 -4.40 -1.28
CA ILE A 157 -14.20 -4.58 -0.99
C ILE A 157 -15.03 -4.40 -2.26
N GLY A 158 -16.14 -5.11 -2.36
CA GLY A 158 -17.13 -4.83 -3.40
C GLY A 158 -17.75 -3.43 -3.24
N ALA A 159 -17.94 -2.72 -4.35
CA ALA A 159 -18.46 -1.36 -4.39
C ALA A 159 -19.79 -1.22 -3.62
N MET A 160 -20.64 -2.25 -3.64
CA MET A 160 -21.91 -2.28 -2.91
C MET A 160 -21.80 -2.21 -1.36
N PHE A 161 -20.61 -2.38 -0.81
CA PHE A 161 -20.34 -2.30 0.64
C PHE A 161 -19.40 -1.15 1.01
N PHE A 162 -18.86 -0.43 0.04
CA PHE A 162 -17.90 0.63 0.25
C PHE A 162 -18.58 1.84 0.92
N LYS A 163 -18.00 2.32 2.02
CA LYS A 163 -18.50 3.44 2.83
C LYS A 163 -17.47 4.55 3.03
N GLY A 164 -16.34 4.43 2.36
CA GLY A 164 -15.21 5.34 2.46
C GLY A 164 -13.88 4.62 2.64
N ALA A 165 -12.81 5.25 2.16
CA ALA A 165 -11.50 4.62 2.07
C ALA A 165 -10.85 4.44 3.44
N GLN A 166 -10.98 5.44 4.33
CA GLN A 166 -10.55 5.35 5.71
C GLN A 166 -11.39 4.34 6.49
N ALA A 167 -12.70 4.28 6.25
CA ALA A 167 -13.57 3.30 6.88
C ALA A 167 -13.12 1.87 6.54
N LEU A 168 -12.77 1.62 5.28
CA LEU A 168 -12.19 0.35 4.84
C LEU A 168 -10.86 0.06 5.53
N ARG A 169 -9.93 1.02 5.62
CA ARG A 169 -8.63 0.83 6.30
C ARG A 169 -8.76 0.56 7.81
N ARG A 170 -9.86 0.95 8.46
CA ARG A 170 -10.13 0.61 9.87
C ARG A 170 -10.59 -0.84 10.06
N GLU A 171 -11.01 -1.52 9.00
CA GLU A 171 -11.42 -2.91 9.11
C GLU A 171 -10.24 -3.81 9.49
N ARG A 172 -10.54 -4.83 10.30
CA ARG A 172 -9.53 -5.76 10.82
C ARG A 172 -9.81 -7.17 10.33
N ALA A 173 -8.76 -7.83 9.83
CA ALA A 173 -8.84 -9.23 9.42
C ALA A 173 -9.29 -10.13 10.57
N TYR A 174 -8.84 -9.83 11.79
CA TYR A 174 -9.20 -10.54 13.01
C TYR A 174 -9.76 -9.58 14.06
N GLN A 175 -10.87 -9.96 14.72
CA GLN A 175 -11.42 -9.16 15.82
C GLN A 175 -10.68 -9.41 17.13
N SER A 176 -10.26 -10.64 17.36
CA SER A 176 -9.34 -11.02 18.44
C SER A 176 -8.60 -12.29 18.05
N LYS A 177 -7.27 -12.29 18.19
CA LYS A 177 -6.44 -13.48 17.95
C LYS A 177 -6.48 -14.48 19.11
N SER A 178 -6.99 -14.08 20.28
CA SER A 178 -7.07 -14.94 21.46
C SER A 178 -8.38 -15.74 21.57
N LEU A 179 -9.39 -15.41 20.76
CA LEU A 179 -10.66 -16.14 20.75
C LEU A 179 -10.55 -17.45 19.98
N HIS A 180 -11.35 -18.44 20.37
CA HIS A 180 -11.50 -19.67 19.60
C HIS A 180 -11.99 -19.34 18.17
N PRO A 181 -11.47 -19.99 17.11
CA PRO A 181 -11.73 -19.58 15.71
C PRO A 181 -13.20 -19.47 15.31
N VAL A 182 -14.06 -20.35 15.83
CA VAL A 182 -15.50 -20.31 15.57
C VAL A 182 -16.15 -19.06 16.17
N LEU A 183 -15.78 -18.71 17.41
CA LEU A 183 -16.29 -17.51 18.09
C LEU A 183 -15.74 -16.23 17.45
N GLU A 184 -14.47 -16.24 17.06
CA GLU A 184 -13.85 -15.13 16.31
C GLU A 184 -14.58 -14.88 14.99
N THR A 185 -14.89 -15.96 14.27
CA THR A 185 -15.62 -15.89 12.99
C THR A 185 -17.04 -15.39 13.19
N ALA A 186 -17.76 -15.88 14.21
CA ALA A 186 -19.11 -15.41 14.53
C ALA A 186 -19.10 -13.91 14.91
N LEU A 187 -18.15 -13.49 15.75
CA LEU A 187 -17.97 -12.09 16.14
C LEU A 187 -17.66 -11.19 14.94
N TRP A 188 -16.81 -11.67 14.02
CA TRP A 188 -16.50 -10.94 12.79
C TRP A 188 -17.75 -10.76 11.93
N HIS A 189 -18.53 -11.82 11.68
CA HIS A 189 -19.76 -11.72 10.87
C HIS A 189 -20.82 -10.83 11.51
N TRP A 190 -20.97 -10.89 12.85
CA TRP A 190 -21.87 -9.99 13.57
C TRP A 190 -21.46 -8.53 13.41
N LYS A 191 -20.16 -8.20 13.55
CA LYS A 191 -19.66 -6.84 13.31
C LYS A 191 -19.80 -6.41 11.85
N ALA A 192 -19.53 -7.30 10.89
CA ALA A 192 -19.69 -7.00 9.48
C ALA A 192 -21.16 -6.70 9.13
N LEU A 193 -22.10 -7.50 9.66
CA LEU A 193 -23.53 -7.29 9.45
C LEU A 193 -24.02 -5.98 10.07
N THR A 194 -23.60 -5.66 11.30
CA THR A 194 -23.99 -4.41 11.97
C THR A 194 -23.43 -3.18 11.24
N ARG A 195 -22.22 -3.26 10.68
CA ARG A 195 -21.60 -2.14 9.95
C ARG A 195 -22.08 -1.98 8.53
N HIS A 196 -22.22 -3.06 7.77
CA HIS A 196 -22.53 -2.99 6.33
C HIS A 196 -23.99 -3.31 6.00
N SER A 197 -24.80 -3.69 7.01
CA SER A 197 -26.23 -4.00 6.87
C SER A 197 -26.53 -5.13 5.88
N ARG A 198 -25.51 -5.92 5.52
CA ARG A 198 -25.56 -7.00 4.51
C ARG A 198 -24.56 -8.08 4.89
N LEU A 199 -24.89 -9.32 4.55
CA LEU A 199 -23.96 -10.43 4.70
C LEU A 199 -22.78 -10.29 3.73
N MET A 200 -21.59 -10.56 4.24
CA MET A 200 -20.34 -10.45 3.51
C MET A 200 -19.40 -11.57 3.92
N ARG A 201 -18.64 -12.09 2.98
CA ARG A 201 -17.58 -13.04 3.21
C ARG A 201 -16.30 -12.33 3.66
N ARG A 202 -15.63 -12.88 4.66
CA ARG A 202 -14.23 -12.53 4.95
C ARG A 202 -13.30 -13.37 4.08
N GLN A 203 -12.34 -12.73 3.40
CA GLN A 203 -11.27 -13.42 2.69
C GLN A 203 -9.92 -12.90 3.18
N LEU A 204 -9.03 -13.81 3.57
CA LEU A 204 -7.66 -13.49 3.96
C LEU A 204 -6.70 -14.23 3.03
N LEU A 205 -5.86 -13.46 2.33
CA LEU A 205 -4.90 -13.97 1.38
C LEU A 205 -3.50 -13.80 1.97
N ARG A 206 -2.79 -14.91 2.18
CA ARG A 206 -1.43 -14.91 2.74
C ARG A 206 -0.38 -14.64 1.66
N SER A 207 0.72 -13.97 2.04
CA SER A 207 1.87 -13.59 1.19
C SER A 207 1.45 -13.10 -0.19
N SER A 208 0.46 -12.21 -0.20
CA SER A 208 -0.31 -11.81 -1.38
C SER A 208 -0.09 -10.37 -1.81
N SER A 209 0.77 -9.64 -1.09
CA SER A 209 1.21 -8.31 -1.44
C SER A 209 2.64 -8.08 -0.95
N TRP A 210 3.32 -7.11 -1.54
CA TRP A 210 4.54 -6.51 -1.02
C TRP A 210 4.23 -5.28 -0.18
N HIS A 211 5.04 -5.02 0.84
CA HIS A 211 5.08 -3.73 1.52
C HIS A 211 6.52 -3.22 1.50
N PHE A 212 6.80 -2.23 0.66
CA PHE A 212 8.12 -1.62 0.51
C PHE A 212 8.32 -0.41 1.43
N SER A 213 8.69 -0.69 2.67
CA SER A 213 8.83 0.33 3.71
C SER A 213 10.14 1.13 3.54
N PHE A 214 10.01 2.43 3.27
CA PHE A 214 11.10 3.40 3.18
C PHE A 214 12.20 3.08 2.15
N LEU A 215 11.87 2.83 0.88
CA LEU A 215 12.87 2.56 -0.15
C LEU A 215 13.83 3.74 -0.40
N GLY A 216 15.12 3.43 -0.44
CA GLY A 216 16.21 4.36 -0.68
C GLY A 216 16.99 4.72 0.59
N ASP A 217 17.68 5.85 0.55
CA ASP A 217 18.71 6.19 1.53
C ASP A 217 18.16 6.94 2.74
N MET A 218 19.04 7.18 3.72
CA MET A 218 18.66 7.79 4.98
C MET A 218 17.95 9.14 4.80
N GLU A 219 18.33 9.92 3.79
CA GLU A 219 17.65 11.18 3.46
C GLU A 219 16.17 10.96 3.12
N LYS A 220 15.83 9.94 2.33
CA LYS A 220 14.44 9.57 2.03
C LYS A 220 13.72 9.04 3.27
N VAL A 221 14.41 8.26 4.11
CA VAL A 221 13.86 7.78 5.39
C VAL A 221 13.46 8.95 6.28
N VAL A 222 14.37 9.90 6.49
CA VAL A 222 14.15 11.09 7.34
C VAL A 222 13.03 11.95 6.76
N THR A 223 13.09 12.29 5.47
CA THR A 223 12.07 13.10 4.79
C THR A 223 10.68 12.49 4.94
N LYS A 224 10.57 11.15 4.79
CA LYS A 224 9.30 10.46 4.97
C LYS A 224 8.83 10.52 6.42
N LEU A 225 9.71 10.26 7.40
CA LEU A 225 9.37 10.30 8.83
C LEU A 225 8.89 11.69 9.30
N GLU A 226 9.51 12.76 8.81
CA GLU A 226 9.13 14.15 9.14
C GLU A 226 7.73 14.53 8.60
N ALA A 227 7.31 13.89 7.50
CA ALA A 227 6.01 14.11 6.88
C ALA A 227 4.91 13.16 7.38
N TYR A 228 5.27 12.09 8.10
CA TYR A 228 4.39 10.96 8.43
C TYR A 228 3.56 11.16 9.70
N SER A 229 2.46 10.41 9.82
CA SER A 229 1.55 10.50 10.99
C SER A 229 2.13 9.91 12.27
N HIS A 230 3.09 8.99 12.15
CA HIS A 230 3.73 8.30 13.25
C HIS A 230 4.96 9.08 13.77
N THR A 231 4.72 10.25 14.35
CA THR A 231 5.79 11.10 14.91
C THR A 231 6.60 10.40 16.01
N GLU A 232 6.07 9.34 16.63
CA GLU A 232 6.78 8.52 17.62
C GLU A 232 8.02 7.80 17.06
N HIS A 233 8.08 7.59 15.75
CA HIS A 233 9.23 6.97 15.08
C HIS A 233 10.39 7.96 14.85
N MET A 234 10.17 9.25 15.06
CA MET A 234 11.20 10.28 15.01
C MET A 234 11.95 10.35 16.35
N ASN A 235 12.73 9.31 16.66
CA ASN A 235 13.61 9.27 17.81
C ASN A 235 15.00 8.75 17.43
N ASP A 236 16.03 9.19 18.17
CA ASP A 236 17.44 8.87 17.89
C ASP A 236 17.70 7.36 17.85
N ALA A 237 16.96 6.58 18.65
CA ALA A 237 17.09 5.13 18.67
C ALA A 237 16.62 4.47 17.37
N TYR A 238 15.53 4.96 16.79
CA TYR A 238 15.02 4.50 15.49
C TYR A 238 15.94 4.94 14.36
N LEU A 239 16.28 6.23 14.30
CA LEU A 239 17.14 6.79 13.25
C LEU A 239 18.52 6.14 13.26
N GLY A 240 19.14 5.97 14.44
CA GLY A 240 20.41 5.27 14.56
C GLY A 240 20.34 3.80 14.15
N ARG A 241 19.19 3.13 14.34
CA ARG A 241 18.98 1.75 13.87
C ARG A 241 18.82 1.69 12.35
N ALA A 242 18.09 2.63 11.77
CA ALA A 242 17.91 2.74 10.32
C ALA A 242 19.27 2.97 9.64
N GLN A 243 20.05 3.95 10.12
CA GLN A 243 21.39 4.24 9.62
C GLN A 243 22.30 3.01 9.66
N ARG A 244 22.44 2.36 10.82
CA ARG A 244 23.26 1.13 10.94
C ARG A 244 22.78 -0.01 10.03
N THR A 245 21.51 -0.03 9.70
CA THR A 245 20.96 -1.04 8.79
C THR A 245 21.33 -0.71 7.35
N LEU A 246 21.17 0.54 6.95
CA LEU A 246 21.58 1.05 5.63
C LEU A 246 23.08 0.87 5.40
N ASP A 247 23.94 1.30 6.33
CA ASP A 247 25.39 1.17 6.21
C ASP A 247 25.83 -0.29 5.95
N ARG A 248 25.14 -1.24 6.60
CA ARG A 248 25.39 -2.67 6.41
C ARG A 248 24.90 -3.16 5.06
N LEU A 249 23.72 -2.72 4.63
CA LEU A 249 23.16 -3.05 3.32
C LEU A 249 24.04 -2.51 2.21
N ASP A 250 24.59 -1.31 2.35
CA ASP A 250 25.51 -0.70 1.39
C ASP A 250 26.84 -1.45 1.32
N ALA A 251 27.23 -2.12 2.41
CA ALA A 251 28.34 -3.06 2.43
C ALA A 251 28.00 -4.46 1.89
N GLY A 252 26.75 -4.71 1.48
CA GLY A 252 26.27 -6.01 1.00
C GLY A 252 25.89 -7.01 2.11
N ASP A 253 25.92 -6.60 3.38
CA ASP A 253 25.53 -7.45 4.52
C ASP A 253 24.06 -7.28 4.89
N GLY A 254 23.20 -8.10 4.30
CA GLY A 254 21.80 -8.22 4.72
C GLY A 254 21.53 -9.33 5.74
N ARG A 255 22.53 -9.94 6.39
CA ARG A 255 22.36 -11.04 7.38
C ARG A 255 21.46 -12.19 6.88
N GLY A 256 21.65 -12.62 5.64
CA GLY A 256 20.87 -13.70 5.03
C GLY A 256 19.40 -13.33 4.74
N LYS A 257 19.05 -12.05 4.77
CA LYS A 257 17.70 -11.55 4.44
C LYS A 257 17.58 -10.96 3.04
N LEU A 258 18.67 -10.97 2.27
CA LEU A 258 18.66 -10.51 0.89
C LEU A 258 18.03 -11.58 0.04
N VAL A 259 16.92 -11.25 -0.61
CA VAL A 259 16.34 -12.11 -1.63
C VAL A 259 17.08 -11.93 -2.96
N THR A 260 17.27 -13.03 -3.67
CA THR A 260 17.94 -13.03 -4.97
C THR A 260 16.92 -12.76 -6.09
N LYS A 261 17.39 -12.37 -7.27
CA LYS A 261 16.52 -12.05 -8.43
C LYS A 261 15.73 -13.27 -8.92
N ASP A 262 16.26 -14.47 -8.74
CA ASP A 262 15.67 -15.76 -9.11
C ASP A 262 14.75 -16.36 -8.03
N SER A 263 14.61 -15.70 -6.88
CA SER A 263 13.76 -16.19 -5.77
C SER A 263 12.25 -16.22 -6.08
N GLY A 264 11.80 -15.48 -7.10
CA GLY A 264 10.38 -15.26 -7.37
C GLY A 264 9.67 -14.37 -6.33
N GLU A 265 10.43 -13.69 -5.45
CA GLU A 265 9.88 -12.84 -4.40
C GLU A 265 9.83 -11.36 -4.75
N LEU A 266 10.45 -10.95 -5.87
CA LEU A 266 10.48 -9.57 -6.33
C LEU A 266 9.40 -9.33 -7.41
N PRO A 267 8.90 -8.09 -7.56
CA PRO A 267 7.95 -7.76 -8.63
C PRO A 267 8.55 -8.01 -10.01
N ASP A 268 7.76 -8.56 -10.93
CA ASP A 268 8.23 -8.87 -12.28
C ASP A 268 8.62 -7.58 -13.01
N TYR A 269 7.86 -6.50 -12.83
CA TYR A 269 8.16 -5.20 -13.42
C TYR A 269 9.55 -4.68 -13.00
N VAL A 270 9.97 -4.93 -11.75
CA VAL A 270 11.31 -4.58 -11.26
C VAL A 270 12.38 -5.37 -11.99
N LEU A 271 12.18 -6.67 -12.18
CA LEU A 271 13.16 -7.54 -12.84
C LEU A 271 13.30 -7.20 -14.33
N GLU A 272 12.19 -6.96 -15.02
CA GLU A 272 12.16 -6.57 -16.43
C GLU A 272 12.80 -5.19 -16.67
N ASN A 273 12.74 -4.30 -15.68
CA ASN A 273 13.28 -2.94 -15.73
C ASN A 273 14.47 -2.75 -14.78
N PHE A 274 15.22 -3.81 -14.48
CA PHE A 274 16.18 -3.82 -13.38
C PHE A 274 17.21 -2.69 -13.43
N ALA A 275 17.67 -2.31 -14.62
CA ALA A 275 18.61 -1.19 -14.77
C ALA A 275 18.10 0.11 -14.10
N LYS A 276 16.80 0.40 -14.20
CA LYS A 276 16.17 1.58 -13.59
C LYS A 276 16.10 1.52 -12.07
N PHE A 277 16.03 0.32 -11.50
CA PHE A 277 15.79 0.08 -10.08
C PHE A 277 17.02 -0.50 -9.36
N SER A 278 18.13 -0.65 -10.07
CA SER A 278 19.36 -1.25 -9.57
C SER A 278 19.93 -0.52 -8.35
N HIS A 279 19.73 0.80 -8.25
CA HIS A 279 20.12 1.61 -7.09
C HIS A 279 19.35 1.28 -5.80
N LEU A 280 18.22 0.58 -5.91
CA LEU A 280 17.43 0.12 -4.76
C LEU A 280 17.69 -1.35 -4.43
N TYR A 281 18.56 -2.03 -5.17
CA TYR A 281 18.88 -3.44 -4.99
C TYR A 281 20.28 -3.60 -4.38
N VAL A 282 20.43 -4.52 -3.43
CA VAL A 282 21.73 -4.87 -2.85
C VAL A 282 22.17 -6.20 -3.41
N GLU A 283 23.29 -6.23 -4.12
CA GLU A 283 23.91 -7.48 -4.56
C GLU A 283 24.37 -8.27 -3.31
N PRO A 284 23.86 -9.50 -3.10
CA PRO A 284 24.30 -10.31 -1.97
C PRO A 284 25.80 -10.57 -2.07
N GLN A 285 26.52 -10.46 -0.94
CA GLN A 285 27.88 -10.98 -0.90
C GLN A 285 27.85 -12.47 -1.24
N ALA A 286 28.75 -12.90 -2.13
CA ALA A 286 28.96 -14.32 -2.37
C ALA A 286 29.31 -15.00 -1.02
N PRO A 287 28.76 -16.19 -0.75
CA PRO A 287 29.03 -16.93 0.48
C PRO A 287 30.53 -17.26 0.66
#